data_AF-X1R2Q3-F1
#
_entry.id   AF-X1R2Q3-F1
#
_cell.length_a   1.000
_cell.length_b   1.000
_cell.length_c   1.000
_cell.angle_alpha   90.00
_cell.angle_beta   90.00
_cell.angle_gamma   90.00
#
_symmetry.space_group_name_H-M   'P 1'
#
loop_
_entity.id
_entity.type
_entity.pdbx_description
1 polymer ?
#
loop_
_entity_poly.entity_id
_entity_poly.type
_entity_poly.pdbx_seq_one_letter_code
_entity_poly.pdbx_strand_id
1 'polypeptide(L)' 'AGMVLMVRANVFRKLEGFDEGFFFYVEDTDFCKRAADAGWETWFVPETVALHQGGGERSRHQLVLR' A
#
# COMPACT_ATOMS: atom_id res chain seq x y z
N ALA A 1 -8.62 -2.91 3.49
CA ALA A 1 -8.27 -2.04 2.36
C ALA A 1 -7.05 -2.64 1.66
N GLY A 2 -6.69 -2.18 0.47
CA GLY A 2 -5.48 -2.59 -0.24
C GLY A 2 -4.90 -1.41 -1.01
N MET A 3 -3.64 -1.52 -1.42
CA MET A 3 -2.90 -0.52 -2.18
C MET A 3 -2.46 -1.13 -3.51
N VAL A 4 -2.46 -0.32 -4.58
CA VAL A 4 -1.79 -0.62 -5.84
C VAL A 4 -0.89 0.55 -6.19
N LEU A 5 0.42 0.29 -6.29
CA LEU A 5 1.44 1.28 -6.61
C LEU A 5 2.25 0.81 -7.80
N MET A 6 2.49 1.71 -8.75
CA MET A 6 3.45 1.50 -9.83
C MET A 6 4.59 2.51 -9.67
N VAL A 7 5.82 2.00 -9.67
CA VAL A 7 7.01 2.77 -9.34
C VAL A 7 8.11 2.44 -10.34
N ARG A 8 8.92 3.43 -10.71
CA ARG A 8 10.11 3.19 -11.54
C ARG A 8 11.11 2.33 -10.76
N ALA A 9 11.62 1.27 -11.38
CA ALA A 9 12.51 0.32 -10.71
C ALA A 9 13.80 0.96 -10.14
N ASN A 10 14.30 2.04 -10.76
CA ASN A 10 15.45 2.78 -10.25
C ASN A 10 15.11 3.59 -8.98
N VAL A 11 13.90 4.13 -8.88
CA VAL A 11 13.43 4.86 -7.69
C VAL A 11 13.28 3.90 -6.52
N PHE A 12 12.64 2.74 -6.74
CA PHE A 12 12.49 1.71 -5.70
C PHE A 12 13.84 1.27 -5.12
N ARG A 13 14.82 0.99 -6.00
CA ARG A 13 16.18 0.63 -5.60
C ARG A 13 16.92 1.76 -4.89
N LYS A 14 16.77 3.01 -5.36
CA LYS A 14 17.43 4.19 -4.74
C LYS A 14 16.89 4.46 -3.33
N LEU A 15 15.62 4.16 -3.09
CA LEU A 15 14.96 4.33 -1.79
C LEU A 15 15.02 3.07 -0.92
N GLU A 16 15.82 2.07 -1.31
CA GLU A 16 16.00 0.81 -0.56
C GLU A 16 14.70 0.03 -0.32
N GLY A 17 13.68 0.23 -1.18
CA GLY A 17 12.39 -0.45 -1.08
C GLY A 17 11.51 0.03 0.08
N PHE A 18 10.69 -0.90 0.59
CA PHE A 18 9.85 -0.66 1.77
C PHE A 18 10.67 -0.83 3.05
N ASP A 19 10.33 -0.07 4.09
CA ASP A 19 10.94 -0.24 5.41
C ASP A 19 10.37 -1.52 6.07
N GLU A 20 11.26 -2.48 6.33
CA GLU A 20 10.94 -3.77 6.93
C GLU A 20 10.48 -3.67 8.40
N GLY A 21 10.60 -2.49 9.02
CA GLY A 21 10.04 -2.20 10.34
C GLY A 21 8.51 -2.15 10.35
N PHE A 22 7.86 -1.97 9.20
CA PHE A 22 6.41 -2.06 9.07
C PHE A 22 5.97 -3.51 8.86
N PHE A 23 5.30 -4.09 9.85
CA PHE A 23 4.70 -5.43 9.72
C PHE A 23 3.40 -5.41 8.90
N PHE A 24 2.59 -4.36 9.04
CA PHE A 24 1.33 -4.21 8.32
C PHE A 24 0.83 -2.77 8.32
N TYR A 25 0.38 -2.30 7.16
CA TYR A 25 -0.09 -0.95 6.90
C TYR A 25 1.00 0.14 7.01
N VAL A 26 0.76 1.24 6.28
CA VAL A 26 1.57 2.46 6.29
C VAL A 26 2.90 2.33 5.55
N GLU A 27 3.34 1.13 5.17
CA GLU A 27 4.57 0.90 4.40
C GLU A 27 4.57 1.64 3.06
N ASP A 28 3.41 1.72 2.43
CA ASP A 28 3.18 2.43 1.18
C ASP A 28 3.21 3.95 1.35
N THR A 29 2.62 4.44 2.44
CA THR A 29 2.58 5.85 2.80
C THR A 29 3.98 6.35 3.14
N ASP A 30 4.75 5.58 3.92
CA ASP A 30 6.15 5.85 4.20
C ASP A 30 6.98 5.92 2.91
N PHE A 31 6.82 4.94 2.01
CA PHE A 31 7.52 4.93 0.73
C PHE A 31 7.23 6.18 -0.11
N CYS A 32 5.96 6.57 -0.21
CA CYS A 32 5.56 7.76 -0.96
C CYS A 32 6.12 9.04 -0.33
N LYS A 33 6.18 9.11 1.00
CA LYS A 33 6.81 10.22 1.72
C LYS A 33 8.31 10.30 1.44
N ARG A 34 9.05 9.18 1.53
CA ARG A 34 10.49 9.15 1.22
C ARG A 34 10.76 9.49 -0.24
N ALA A 35 9.89 9.07 -1.16
CA ALA A 35 9.98 9.44 -2.56
C ALA A 35 9.81 10.96 -2.76
N ALA A 36 8.82 11.57 -2.09
CA ALA A 36 8.60 13.01 -2.12
C ALA A 36 9.78 13.78 -1.50
N ASP A 37 10.30 13.35 -0.36
CA ASP A 37 11.47 13.94 0.29
C ASP A 37 12.73 13.85 -0.61
N ALA A 38 12.80 12.84 -1.50
CA ALA A 38 13.85 12.67 -2.51
C ALA A 38 13.57 13.39 -3.84
N GLY A 39 12.50 14.19 -3.93
CA GLY A 39 12.15 15.00 -5.09
C GLY A 39 11.33 14.29 -6.18
N TRP A 40 10.75 13.12 -5.89
CA TRP A 40 9.88 12.42 -6.81
C TRP A 40 8.41 12.77 -6.58
N GLU A 41 7.65 12.84 -7.66
CA GLU A 41 6.22 13.10 -7.61
C GLU A 41 5.41 11.81 -7.49
N THR A 42 4.28 11.91 -6.78
CA THR A 42 3.27 10.85 -6.69
C THR A 42 2.01 11.32 -7.40
N TRP A 43 1.46 10.50 -8.28
CA TRP A 43 0.31 10.83 -9.10
C TRP A 43 -0.84 9.85 -8.86
N PHE A 44 -2.05 10.38 -8.72
CA PHE A 44 -3.28 9.59 -8.71
C PHE A 44 -3.82 9.48 -10.14
N VAL A 45 -4.04 8.25 -10.63
CA VAL A 45 -4.48 7.95 -12.00
C VAL A 45 -5.87 7.32 -11.97
N PRO A 46 -6.96 8.10 -12.01
CA PRO A 46 -8.32 7.60 -11.80
C PRO A 46 -8.80 6.65 -12.91
N GLU A 47 -8.20 6.69 -14.09
CA GLU A 47 -8.52 5.82 -15.22
C GLU A 47 -7.97 4.40 -15.02
N THR A 48 -7.02 4.22 -14.10
CA THR A 48 -6.44 2.90 -13.80
C THR A 48 -7.24 2.21 -12.71
N VAL A 49 -7.78 1.04 -13.03
CA VAL A 49 -8.58 0.24 -12.09
C VAL A 49 -7.86 -1.07 -11.80
N ALA A 50 -7.73 -1.39 -10.52
CA ALA A 50 -7.23 -2.68 -10.04
C ALA A 50 -8.22 -3.28 -9.04
N LEU A 51 -8.52 -4.57 -9.20
CA LEU A 51 -9.39 -5.30 -8.30
C LEU A 51 -8.58 -5.86 -7.13
N HIS A 52 -8.85 -5.36 -5.93
CA HIS A 52 -8.37 -5.99 -4.70
C HIS A 52 -9.41 -6.99 -4.19
N GLN A 53 -9.23 -8.28 -4.49
CA GLN A 53 -10.06 -9.34 -3.92
C GLN A 53 -9.63 -9.56 -2.46
N GLY A 54 -10.33 -8.91 -1.53
CA GLY A 54 -10.00 -8.98 -0.10
C GLY A 54 -10.11 -10.41 0.47
N GLY A 55 -9.25 -10.72 1.44
CA GLY A 55 -9.20 -12.01 2.15
C GLY A 55 -9.01 -11.86 3.66
N GLY A 56 -9.56 -10.80 4.26
CA GLY A 56 -9.47 -10.60 5.70
C GLY A 56 -10.57 -11.37 6.42
N GLU A 57 -10.24 -12.50 7.05
CA GLU A 57 -11.03 -13.02 8.15
C GLU A 57 -11.14 -11.94 9.23
N ARG A 58 -12.26 -11.23 9.24
CA ARG A 58 -12.82 -10.77 10.52
C ARG A 58 -13.58 -11.98 11.02
N SER A 59 -13.18 -12.57 12.14
CA SER A 59 -14.06 -13.49 12.86
C SER A 59 -15.35 -12.72 13.18
N ARG A 60 -16.36 -12.90 12.32
CA ARG A 60 -17.71 -12.46 12.63
C ARG A 60 -18.11 -13.34 13.80
N HIS A 61 -18.10 -12.78 15.01
CA HIS A 61 -18.95 -13.29 16.06
C HIS A 61 -20.39 -13.04 15.60
N GLN A 62 -20.91 -13.89 14.71
CA GLN A 62 -22.34 -14.02 14.52
C GLN A 62 -22.86 -14.66 15.80
N LEU A 63 -23.29 -13.82 16.74
CA LEU A 63 -24.24 -14.22 17.76
C LEU A 63 -25.52 -14.63 17.01
N VAL A 64 -25.61 -15.92 16.69
CA VAL A 64 -26.88 -16.55 16.32
C VAL A 64 -27.66 -16.67 17.62
N LEU A 65 -28.49 -15.66 17.92
CA LEU A 65 -29.57 -15.84 18.88
C LEU A 65 -30.55 -16.84 18.25
N ARG A 66 -30.65 -18.01 18.86
CA ARG A 66 -31.74 -18.95 18.64
C ARG A 66 -33.02 -18.44 19.28
#